data_AF-A0A7I4YQI9-F1
#
_entry.id   AF-A0A7I4YQI9-F1
#
_cell.length_a   1.000
_cell.length_b   1.000
_cell.length_c   1.000
_cell.angle_alpha   90.00
_cell.angle_beta   90.00
_cell.angle_gamma   90.00
#
_symmetry.space_group_name_H-M   'P 1'
#
loop_
_entity.id
_entity.type
_entity.pdbx_description
1 polymer ?
#
loop_
_entity_poly.entity_id
_entity_poly.type
_entity_poly.pdbx_seq_one_letter_code
_entity_poly.pdbx_strand_id
1 'polypeptide(L)'
;MRSLKHFSLYPFFAVAMFKLGCQQPSDKCIVSDMMNTHETLFTFKRRLDNEEECVYVKGKVRITNVTMKTVFLESLNTVKSINGSLEITGNNISFIGFAQLEEILGKGEVGLSITDNPHLLDVYFPKLKKIEKKIIIKDNPLLWSKWFREGKRQLEKHFRDDSIVQSKQPYPNSGPFGDYALWIVGLGMPFITILSFTVIWLVSLNNKGSHAKKPNKGQDELENYDS
;
A
#
# COMPACT_ATOMS: atom_id res chain seq x y z
N MET A 1 20.88 -44.77 6.61
CA MET A 1 21.53 -43.66 7.35
C MET A 1 21.63 -42.45 6.43
N ARG A 2 20.76 -41.44 6.59
CA ARG A 2 20.90 -40.12 5.95
C ARG A 2 20.79 -39.06 7.04
N SER A 3 21.88 -38.32 7.21
CA SER A 3 22.07 -37.29 8.24
C SER A 3 21.57 -35.95 7.71
N LEU A 4 20.46 -35.46 8.25
CA LEU A 4 20.01 -34.07 8.10
C LEU A 4 20.71 -33.21 9.17
N LYS A 5 21.61 -32.32 8.74
CA LYS A 5 22.11 -31.21 9.56
C LYS A 5 21.94 -29.93 8.78
N HIS A 6 20.94 -29.13 9.14
CA HIS A 6 20.95 -27.68 9.01
C HIS A 6 19.84 -27.13 9.92
N PHE A 7 20.19 -26.87 11.18
CA PHE A 7 19.39 -26.02 12.06
C PHE A 7 20.03 -24.63 12.04
N SER A 8 19.31 -23.68 11.47
CA SER A 8 19.66 -22.27 11.43
C SER A 8 19.59 -21.68 12.84
N LEU A 9 20.75 -21.23 13.36
CA LEU A 9 20.86 -20.41 14.55
C LEU A 9 20.29 -19.02 14.25
N TYR A 10 19.18 -18.68 14.89
CA TYR A 10 18.70 -17.29 14.94
C TYR A 10 19.68 -16.44 15.78
N PRO A 11 20.08 -15.24 15.32
CA PRO A 11 20.93 -14.38 16.12
C PRO A 11 20.13 -13.79 17.29
N PHE A 12 20.74 -13.87 18.47
CA PHE A 12 20.28 -13.23 19.70
C PHE A 12 20.29 -11.70 19.52
N PHE A 13 19.16 -11.04 19.82
CA PHE A 13 19.09 -9.59 19.91
C PHE A 13 19.73 -9.12 21.22
N ALA A 14 20.82 -8.35 21.13
CA ALA A 14 21.36 -7.61 22.26
C ALA A 14 20.44 -6.40 22.54
N VAL A 15 19.91 -6.31 23.75
CA VAL A 15 19.08 -5.21 24.23
C VAL A 15 19.95 -4.28 25.07
N ALA A 16 20.21 -3.07 24.58
CA ALA A 16 20.84 -2.02 25.36
C ALA A 16 19.75 -1.21 26.09
N MET A 17 19.87 -1.08 27.41
CA MET A 17 18.97 -0.26 28.23
C MET A 17 19.43 1.20 28.26
N PHE A 18 18.52 2.15 28.01
CA PHE A 18 18.75 3.57 28.17
C PHE A 18 17.61 4.26 28.94
N LYS A 19 17.98 5.28 29.72
CA LYS A 19 17.16 5.95 30.74
C LYS A 19 16.49 7.20 30.15
N LEU A 20 15.17 7.30 30.32
CA LEU A 20 14.37 8.48 29.92
C LEU A 20 14.26 9.47 31.09
N GLY A 21 14.54 10.75 30.84
CA GLY A 21 14.28 11.84 31.79
C GLY A 21 13.37 12.88 31.17
N CYS A 22 12.24 13.18 31.83
CA CYS A 22 11.43 14.35 31.53
C CYS A 22 12.03 15.54 32.28
N GLN A 23 12.44 16.59 31.58
CA GLN A 23 12.88 17.83 32.21
C GLN A 23 11.78 18.88 32.00
N GLN A 24 10.88 18.97 32.97
CA GLN A 24 9.92 20.06 33.15
C GLN A 24 10.65 21.34 33.64
N PRO A 25 10.07 22.56 33.46
CA PRO A 25 8.63 22.84 33.54
C PRO A 25 8.01 23.53 32.31
N SER A 26 6.70 23.29 32.10
CA SER A 26 5.80 23.70 31.00
C SER A 26 5.76 22.81 29.74
N ASP A 27 4.71 21.98 29.68
CA ASP A 27 3.98 21.46 28.50
C ASP A 27 4.75 20.77 27.36
N LYS A 28 5.92 20.21 27.65
CA LYS A 28 6.76 19.59 26.63
C LYS A 28 7.07 18.15 26.98
N CYS A 29 6.26 17.24 26.44
CA CYS A 29 6.65 15.84 26.33
C CYS A 29 7.79 15.72 25.32
N ILE A 30 8.99 15.36 25.79
CA ILE A 30 10.14 15.06 24.95
C ILE A 30 10.39 13.56 25.05
N VAL A 31 10.02 12.80 24.04
CA VAL A 31 10.52 11.43 23.85
C VAL A 31 11.90 11.56 23.22
N SER A 32 12.97 10.95 23.75
CA SER A 32 14.31 10.95 23.14
C SER A 32 14.78 9.52 22.91
N ASP A 33 15.17 9.25 21.66
CA ASP A 33 15.85 8.07 21.08
C ASP A 33 15.30 6.65 21.36
N MET A 34 14.65 6.12 20.30
CA MET A 34 14.39 4.74 19.86
C MET A 34 14.28 3.60 20.90
N MET A 35 13.10 2.99 20.97
CA MET A 35 12.86 1.65 21.55
C MET A 35 12.40 0.67 20.45
N ASN A 36 12.62 -0.63 20.70
CA ASN A 36 11.96 -1.74 20.00
C ASN A 36 10.43 -1.56 20.06
N THR A 37 9.74 -1.78 18.93
CA THR A 37 8.29 -1.57 18.71
C THR A 37 7.39 -2.02 19.85
N HIS A 38 7.79 -3.06 20.59
CA HIS A 38 6.99 -3.64 21.67
C HIS A 38 7.06 -2.90 23.02
N GLU A 39 8.21 -2.32 23.39
CA GLU A 39 8.39 -1.59 24.67
C GLU A 39 7.98 -0.11 24.54
N THR A 40 8.18 0.49 23.36
CA THR A 40 7.64 1.82 23.04
C THR A 40 6.14 1.82 23.14
N LEU A 41 5.48 0.72 22.75
CA LEU A 41 4.02 0.64 22.73
C LEU A 41 3.43 0.77 24.14
N PHE A 42 4.03 0.17 25.16
CA PHE A 42 3.55 0.27 26.54
C PHE A 42 3.78 1.65 27.14
N THR A 43 4.94 2.26 26.91
CA THR A 43 5.26 3.58 27.46
C THR A 43 4.47 4.69 26.77
N PHE A 44 4.28 4.57 25.46
CA PHE A 44 3.47 5.50 24.68
C PHE A 44 1.98 5.36 25.01
N LYS A 45 1.47 4.11 25.10
CA LYS A 45 0.10 3.82 25.50
C LYS A 45 -0.22 4.38 26.89
N ARG A 46 0.64 4.18 27.87
CA ARG A 46 0.44 4.71 29.23
C ARG A 46 0.36 6.25 29.29
N ARG A 47 0.99 6.95 28.34
CA ARG A 47 0.91 8.42 28.25
C ARG A 47 -0.32 8.89 27.47
N LEU A 48 -0.72 8.15 26.43
CA LEU A 48 -2.01 8.38 25.74
C LEU A 48 -3.21 8.14 26.65
N ASP A 49 -3.13 7.13 27.52
CA ASP A 49 -4.19 6.81 28.48
C ASP A 49 -4.39 7.95 29.51
N ASN A 50 -3.43 8.87 29.65
CA ASN A 50 -3.55 10.07 30.48
C ASN A 50 -4.10 11.30 29.70
N GLU A 51 -4.56 11.13 28.46
CA GLU A 51 -5.12 12.18 27.59
C GLU A 51 -4.17 13.34 27.24
N GLU A 52 -2.87 13.23 27.54
CA GLU A 52 -1.90 14.25 27.13
C GLU A 52 -1.57 14.09 25.65
N GLU A 53 -1.97 15.06 24.82
CA GLU A 53 -1.62 15.10 23.41
C GLU A 53 -0.10 15.14 23.24
N CYS A 54 0.48 14.14 22.57
CA CYS A 54 1.91 14.12 22.29
C CYS A 54 2.23 15.09 21.16
N VAL A 55 2.50 16.35 21.49
CA VAL A 55 2.71 17.40 20.49
C VAL A 55 4.12 17.37 19.87
N TYR A 56 5.13 16.94 20.62
CA TYR A 56 6.54 17.04 20.23
C TYR A 56 7.30 15.74 20.47
N VAL A 57 8.17 15.36 19.53
CA VAL A 57 9.05 14.20 19.63
C VAL A 57 10.49 14.63 19.35
N LYS A 58 11.48 14.10 20.08
CA LYS A 58 12.90 14.39 19.87
C LYS A 58 13.66 13.11 19.51
N GLY A 59 14.66 13.22 18.67
CA GLY A 59 15.46 12.08 18.21
C GLY A 59 14.79 11.32 17.08
N LYS A 60 15.23 10.07 16.88
CA LYS A 60 14.85 9.28 15.70
C LYS A 60 13.57 8.48 15.93
N VAL A 61 12.57 8.71 15.08
CA VAL A 61 11.33 7.93 15.03
C VAL A 61 11.47 6.88 13.94
N ARG A 62 11.36 5.59 14.28
CA ARG A 62 11.44 4.48 13.32
C ARG A 62 10.19 3.62 13.38
N ILE A 63 9.54 3.46 12.24
CA ILE A 63 8.38 2.60 12.04
C ILE A 63 8.84 1.44 11.16
N THR A 64 8.91 0.24 11.75
CA THR A 64 9.39 -0.95 11.04
C THR A 64 8.65 -2.21 11.42
N ASN A 65 8.57 -3.17 10.49
CA ASN A 65 7.93 -4.47 10.65
C ASN A 65 6.47 -4.41 11.12
N VAL A 66 5.74 -3.35 10.75
CA VAL A 66 4.31 -3.23 11.06
C VAL A 66 3.51 -3.98 10.01
N THR A 67 2.67 -4.92 10.45
CA THR A 67 1.84 -5.77 9.58
C THR A 67 0.36 -5.40 9.60
N MET A 68 -0.10 -4.71 10.64
CA MET A 68 -1.50 -4.30 10.80
C MET A 68 -1.57 -2.89 11.38
N LYS A 69 -2.67 -2.19 11.13
CA LYS A 69 -2.91 -0.88 11.73
C LYS A 69 -3.06 -1.05 13.26
N THR A 70 -2.12 -0.51 14.01
CA THR A 70 -2.11 -0.57 15.48
C THR A 70 -2.55 0.76 16.08
N VAL A 71 -3.00 0.73 17.34
CA VAL A 71 -3.27 1.94 18.15
C VAL A 71 -2.06 2.89 18.16
N PHE A 72 -0.85 2.33 18.07
CA PHE A 72 0.38 3.12 17.94
C PHE A 72 0.38 4.01 16.68
N LEU A 73 -0.03 3.50 15.52
CA LEU A 73 -0.10 4.33 14.32
C LEU A 73 -1.15 5.45 14.45
N GLU A 74 -2.25 5.19 15.15
CA GLU A 74 -3.26 6.21 15.39
C GLU A 74 -2.74 7.33 16.27
N SER A 75 -1.91 6.97 17.24
CA SER A 75 -1.30 7.94 18.14
C SER A 75 -0.21 8.80 17.49
N LEU A 76 0.36 8.38 16.36
CA LEU A 76 1.23 9.23 15.56
C LEU A 76 0.47 10.41 14.91
N ASN A 77 -0.86 10.33 14.82
CA ASN A 77 -1.66 11.43 14.28
C ASN A 77 -1.64 12.67 15.17
N THR A 78 -1.32 12.56 16.45
CA THR A 78 -1.30 13.71 17.38
C THR A 78 0.04 14.47 17.36
N VAL A 79 1.09 13.84 16.82
CA VAL A 79 2.44 14.42 16.75
C VAL A 79 2.44 15.63 15.83
N LYS A 80 2.83 16.80 16.34
CA LYS A 80 2.95 18.06 15.57
C LYS A 80 4.36 18.34 15.08
N SER A 81 5.39 17.96 15.83
CA SER A 81 6.78 18.26 15.47
C SER A 81 7.73 17.15 15.89
N ILE A 82 8.65 16.79 14.99
CA ILE A 82 9.72 15.82 15.23
C ILE A 82 11.06 16.56 15.14
N ASN A 83 11.77 16.70 16.25
CA ASN A 83 13.13 17.20 16.31
C ASN A 83 14.14 16.04 16.24
N GLY A 84 14.27 15.45 15.06
CA GLY A 84 15.24 14.43 14.70
C GLY A 84 15.03 13.93 13.27
N SER A 85 14.68 12.65 13.12
CA SER A 85 14.43 12.04 11.81
C SER A 85 13.30 11.03 11.87
N LEU A 86 12.49 10.94 10.82
CA LEU A 86 11.43 9.95 10.66
C LEU A 86 11.85 8.90 9.62
N GLU A 87 11.88 7.64 10.02
CA GLU A 87 12.20 6.49 9.16
C GLU A 87 11.02 5.50 9.14
N ILE A 88 10.53 5.20 7.94
CA ILE A 88 9.44 4.26 7.68
C ILE A 88 10.01 3.15 6.78
N THR A 89 10.26 1.98 7.33
CA THR A 89 10.93 0.91 6.57
C THR A 89 10.47 -0.50 6.85
N GLY A 90 10.39 -1.34 5.81
CA GLY A 90 10.07 -2.76 5.97
C GLY A 90 8.66 -3.02 6.49
N ASN A 91 7.71 -2.13 6.22
CA ASN A 91 6.33 -2.29 6.69
C ASN A 91 5.44 -2.96 5.63
N ASN A 92 4.48 -3.74 6.13
CA ASN A 92 3.49 -4.48 5.36
C ASN A 92 2.09 -3.88 5.58
N ILE A 93 1.99 -2.55 5.54
CA ILE A 93 0.73 -1.81 5.67
C ILE A 93 0.53 -0.91 4.45
N SER A 94 -0.74 -0.69 4.09
CA SER A 94 -1.09 0.07 2.89
C SER A 94 -1.08 1.58 3.10
N PHE A 95 -1.35 2.06 4.31
CA PHE A 95 -1.50 3.48 4.59
C PHE A 95 -0.84 3.85 5.91
N ILE A 96 -0.11 4.97 5.91
CA ILE A 96 0.43 5.59 7.12
C ILE A 96 0.05 7.07 7.09
N GLY A 97 -0.47 7.59 8.20
CA GLY A 97 -0.91 8.98 8.28
C GLY A 97 -0.32 9.69 9.49
N PHE A 98 -0.04 10.98 9.31
CA PHE A 98 0.39 11.91 10.35
C PHE A 98 -0.47 13.16 10.27
N ALA A 99 -1.69 13.07 10.81
CA ALA A 99 -2.71 14.11 10.62
C ALA A 99 -2.30 15.51 11.13
N GLN A 100 -1.50 15.57 12.21
CA GLN A 100 -1.10 16.84 12.83
C GLN A 100 0.36 17.21 12.60
N LEU A 101 1.17 16.38 11.92
CA LEU A 101 2.60 16.63 11.79
C LEU A 101 2.86 17.82 10.88
N GLU A 102 3.47 18.86 11.45
CA GLU A 102 3.76 20.12 10.78
C GLU A 102 5.23 20.24 10.36
N GLU A 103 6.15 19.68 11.16
CA GLU A 103 7.57 19.85 10.90
C GLU A 103 8.45 18.66 11.33
N ILE A 104 9.50 18.43 10.55
CA ILE A 104 10.59 17.51 10.87
C ILE A 104 11.90 18.32 10.84
N LEU A 105 12.38 18.66 12.03
CA LEU A 105 13.60 19.43 12.27
C LEU A 105 14.70 18.50 12.75
N GLY A 106 15.97 18.84 12.58
CA GLY A 106 17.03 18.00 13.15
C GLY A 106 18.43 18.31 12.65
N LYS A 107 19.45 17.78 13.32
CA LYS A 107 20.86 17.96 12.94
C LYS A 107 21.41 16.88 11.99
N GLY A 108 20.65 15.81 11.74
CA GLY A 108 21.08 14.70 10.87
C GLY A 108 21.11 15.06 9.38
N GLU A 109 21.58 14.13 8.55
CA GLU A 109 21.59 14.30 7.08
C GLU A 109 20.22 14.06 6.45
N VAL A 110 19.45 13.14 7.02
CA VAL A 110 18.15 12.70 6.52
C VAL A 110 17.06 13.07 7.53
N GLY A 111 16.04 13.79 7.06
CA GLY A 111 14.88 14.17 7.86
C GLY A 111 13.76 13.15 7.73
N LEU A 112 13.47 12.69 6.51
CA LEU A 112 12.44 11.72 6.22
C LEU A 112 12.99 10.59 5.33
N SER A 113 12.81 9.35 5.74
CA SER A 113 13.18 8.16 4.98
C SER A 113 12.00 7.21 4.89
N ILE A 114 11.61 6.85 3.67
CA ILE A 114 10.56 5.86 3.38
C ILE A 114 11.18 4.81 2.46
N THR A 115 11.53 3.65 3.00
CA THR A 115 12.31 2.63 2.26
C THR A 115 11.76 1.22 2.42
N ASP A 116 11.77 0.41 1.37
CA ASP A 116 11.48 -1.03 1.45
C ASP A 116 10.08 -1.36 2.01
N ASN A 117 9.04 -0.61 1.63
CA ASN A 117 7.65 -0.90 2.03
C ASN A 117 6.87 -1.45 0.81
N PRO A 118 6.81 -2.78 0.62
CA PRO A 118 6.30 -3.39 -0.61
C PRO A 118 4.80 -3.13 -0.85
N HIS A 119 4.01 -3.00 0.22
CA HIS A 119 2.55 -2.84 0.13
C HIS A 119 2.05 -1.44 0.46
N LEU A 120 2.95 -0.49 0.71
CA LEU A 120 2.60 0.88 1.08
C LEU A 120 2.08 1.63 -0.15
N LEU A 121 0.79 1.98 -0.11
CA LEU A 121 0.09 2.69 -1.17
C LEU A 121 0.20 4.20 -1.02
N ASP A 122 0.17 4.69 0.22
CA ASP A 122 0.22 6.13 0.51
C ASP A 122 0.82 6.45 1.89
N VAL A 123 1.43 7.63 1.98
CA VAL A 123 1.88 8.23 3.23
C VAL A 123 1.36 9.66 3.31
N TYR A 124 0.51 9.93 4.30
CA TYR A 124 -0.28 11.14 4.36
C TYR A 124 0.25 12.14 5.39
N PHE A 125 0.58 13.36 4.93
CA PHE A 125 1.16 14.45 5.72
C PHE A 125 0.42 15.79 5.48
N PRO A 126 -0.86 15.91 5.84
CA PRO A 126 -1.71 17.05 5.41
C PRO A 126 -1.26 18.41 5.93
N LYS A 127 -0.61 18.46 7.10
CA LYS A 127 -0.17 19.71 7.75
C LYS A 127 1.32 19.95 7.65
N LEU A 128 2.07 19.07 6.99
CA LEU A 128 3.51 19.13 6.95
C LEU A 128 3.96 20.33 6.11
N LYS A 129 4.58 21.29 6.77
CA LYS A 129 5.07 22.54 6.19
C LYS A 129 6.59 22.52 6.00
N LYS A 130 7.32 21.79 6.86
CA LYS A 130 8.77 21.91 6.93
C LYS A 130 9.49 20.57 7.17
N ILE A 131 10.52 20.30 6.38
CA ILE A 131 11.53 19.26 6.59
C ILE A 131 12.87 19.95 6.34
N GLU A 132 13.73 20.02 7.35
CA GLU A 132 15.01 20.74 7.22
C GLU A 132 16.09 19.97 6.45
N LYS A 133 15.90 18.66 6.33
CA LYS A 133 16.92 17.72 5.89
C LYS A 133 16.47 16.90 4.69
N LYS A 134 17.37 16.05 4.20
CA LYS A 134 17.15 15.25 3.00
C LYS A 134 15.94 14.31 3.16
N ILE A 135 15.21 14.14 2.06
CA ILE A 135 14.11 13.19 1.94
C ILE A 135 14.58 12.04 1.05
N ILE A 136 14.45 10.81 1.56
CA ILE A 136 14.83 9.59 0.85
C ILE A 136 13.58 8.73 0.67
N ILE A 137 13.24 8.43 -0.58
CA ILE A 137 12.14 7.52 -0.92
C ILE A 137 12.66 6.51 -1.93
N LYS A 138 12.73 5.24 -1.52
CA LYS A 138 13.36 4.17 -2.30
C LYS A 138 12.68 2.82 -2.05
N ASP A 139 12.59 1.97 -3.07
CA ASP A 139 12.07 0.59 -2.94
C ASP A 139 10.64 0.49 -2.34
N ASN A 140 9.73 1.40 -2.73
CA ASN A 140 8.30 1.34 -2.38
C ASN A 140 7.45 1.22 -3.68
N PRO A 141 7.29 0.01 -4.23
CA PRO A 141 6.76 -0.19 -5.59
C PRO A 141 5.34 0.35 -5.79
N LEU A 142 4.50 0.34 -4.75
CA LEU A 142 3.11 0.78 -4.82
C LEU A 142 2.88 2.23 -4.35
N LEU A 143 3.90 2.88 -3.80
CA LEU A 143 3.80 4.23 -3.21
C LEU A 143 3.57 5.32 -4.26
N TRP A 144 3.54 4.99 -5.55
CA TRP A 144 3.38 5.96 -6.65
C TRP A 144 2.04 5.86 -7.39
N SER A 145 0.99 5.43 -6.68
CA SER A 145 -0.37 5.54 -7.19
C SER A 145 -0.71 7.02 -7.50
N LYS A 146 -1.75 7.26 -8.31
CA LYS A 146 -2.17 8.59 -8.78
C LYS A 146 -2.26 9.63 -7.65
N TRP A 147 -2.57 9.21 -6.43
CA TRP A 147 -2.70 10.04 -5.23
C TRP A 147 -1.36 10.58 -4.72
N PHE A 148 -0.31 9.77 -4.71
CA PHE A 148 1.01 10.20 -4.27
C PHE A 148 1.64 11.24 -5.20
N ARG A 149 1.24 11.28 -6.47
CA ARG A 149 1.71 12.32 -7.42
C ARG A 149 1.39 13.73 -6.92
N GLU A 150 0.24 13.91 -6.29
CA GLU A 150 -0.16 15.20 -5.73
C GLU A 150 0.59 15.50 -4.43
N GLY A 151 0.73 14.52 -3.54
CA GLY A 151 1.56 14.63 -2.34
C GLY A 151 3.02 14.98 -2.67
N LYS A 152 3.60 14.31 -3.67
CA LYS A 152 4.94 14.59 -4.18
C LYS A 152 5.08 16.03 -4.66
N ARG A 153 4.12 16.55 -5.43
CA ARG A 153 4.14 17.97 -5.86
C ARG A 153 4.08 18.92 -4.68
N GLN A 154 3.32 18.61 -3.64
CA GLN A 154 3.28 19.42 -2.44
C GLN A 154 4.63 19.38 -1.71
N LEU A 155 5.26 18.21 -1.59
CA LEU A 155 6.62 18.08 -1.05
C LEU A 155 7.64 18.87 -1.90
N GLU A 156 7.68 18.68 -3.21
CA GLU A 156 8.59 19.40 -4.12
C GLU A 156 8.38 20.92 -4.10
N LYS A 157 7.13 21.40 -3.97
CA LYS A 157 6.84 22.83 -3.86
C LYS A 157 7.41 23.45 -2.58
N HIS A 158 7.43 22.70 -1.48
CA HIS A 158 7.83 23.20 -0.16
C HIS A 158 9.32 22.94 0.15
N PHE A 159 9.96 21.98 -0.53
CA PHE A 159 11.33 21.58 -0.27
C PHE A 159 12.22 21.83 -1.48
N ARG A 160 13.37 22.48 -1.28
CA ARG A 160 14.33 22.79 -2.37
C ARG A 160 14.74 21.50 -3.09
N ASP A 161 14.82 21.55 -4.43
CA ASP A 161 15.04 20.39 -5.33
C ASP A 161 16.20 19.47 -4.89
N ASP A 162 17.29 20.03 -4.35
CA ASP A 162 18.47 19.25 -3.95
C ASP A 162 18.23 18.31 -2.75
N SER A 163 17.14 18.52 -2.00
CA SER A 163 16.84 17.74 -0.79
C SER A 163 16.12 16.41 -1.08
N ILE A 164 15.60 16.22 -2.29
CA ILE A 164 14.81 15.03 -2.63
C ILE A 164 15.66 14.08 -3.46
N VAL A 165 16.17 13.02 -2.83
CA VAL A 165 16.84 11.94 -3.56
C VAL A 165 15.89 10.79 -3.73
N GLN A 166 15.27 10.75 -4.91
CA GLN A 166 14.48 9.61 -5.37
C GLN A 166 15.41 8.60 -6.02
N SER A 167 15.34 7.34 -5.58
CA SER A 167 15.94 6.27 -6.37
C SER A 167 15.09 6.06 -7.62
N LYS A 168 15.75 5.91 -8.78
CA LYS A 168 15.12 5.54 -10.05
C LYS A 168 14.06 4.48 -9.83
N GLN A 169 12.82 4.74 -10.27
CA GLN A 169 11.74 3.75 -10.18
C GLN A 169 12.22 2.43 -10.83
N PRO A 170 12.10 1.28 -10.16
CA PRO A 170 12.44 -0.01 -10.74
C PRO A 170 11.41 -0.49 -11.76
N TYR A 171 10.30 0.24 -11.97
CA TYR A 171 9.41 0.01 -13.09
C TYR A 171 9.81 0.89 -14.26
N PRO A 172 10.61 0.38 -15.22
CA PRO A 172 10.69 1.02 -16.51
C PRO A 172 9.27 1.05 -17.07
N ASN A 173 8.87 2.20 -17.61
CA ASN A 173 7.85 2.34 -18.64
C ASN A 173 7.22 0.99 -18.99
N SER A 174 6.09 0.64 -18.38
CA SER A 174 5.11 -0.09 -19.18
C SER A 174 4.94 0.82 -20.39
N GLY A 175 5.55 0.43 -21.51
CA GLY A 175 5.41 1.16 -22.75
C GLY A 175 3.92 1.36 -23.03
N PRO A 176 3.55 2.14 -24.06
CA PRO A 176 2.16 2.48 -24.37
C PRO A 176 1.18 1.30 -24.22
N PHE A 177 1.63 0.07 -24.49
CA PHE A 177 0.97 -1.23 -24.29
C PHE A 177 0.38 -1.57 -22.91
N GLY A 178 0.83 -1.00 -21.80
CA GLY A 178 0.33 -1.34 -20.46
C GLY A 178 -1.14 -0.99 -20.24
N ASP A 179 -1.58 0.15 -20.76
CA ASP A 179 -2.98 0.59 -20.67
C ASP A 179 -3.90 -0.17 -21.65
N TYR A 180 -3.37 -0.68 -22.77
CA TYR A 180 -4.18 -1.42 -23.74
C TYR A 180 -4.62 -2.79 -23.24
N ALA A 181 -3.90 -3.41 -22.29
CA ALA A 181 -4.28 -4.71 -21.75
C ALA A 181 -5.64 -4.65 -21.02
N LEU A 182 -5.91 -3.56 -20.30
CA LEU A 182 -7.21 -3.34 -19.62
C LEU A 182 -8.35 -3.09 -20.62
N TRP A 183 -8.08 -2.35 -21.70
CA TRP A 183 -9.05 -2.14 -22.79
C TRP A 183 -9.32 -3.43 -23.58
N ILE A 184 -8.30 -4.25 -23.84
CA ILE A 184 -8.46 -5.52 -24.57
C ILE A 184 -9.27 -6.53 -23.75
N VAL A 185 -9.10 -6.58 -22.43
CA VAL A 185 -9.91 -7.49 -21.59
C VAL A 185 -11.34 -6.95 -21.42
N GLY A 186 -11.52 -5.64 -21.24
CA GLY A 186 -12.83 -5.02 -21.06
C GLY A 186 -13.69 -4.95 -22.33
N LEU A 187 -13.10 -4.63 -23.49
CA LEU A 187 -13.82 -4.54 -24.76
C LEU A 187 -13.64 -5.78 -25.65
N GLY A 188 -12.53 -6.49 -25.58
CA GLY A 188 -12.28 -7.63 -26.46
C GLY A 188 -13.18 -8.83 -26.16
N MET A 189 -13.47 -9.11 -24.88
CA MET A 189 -14.35 -10.22 -24.50
C MET A 189 -15.78 -10.11 -25.07
N PRO A 190 -16.50 -8.98 -24.98
CA PRO A 190 -17.82 -8.88 -25.57
C PRO A 190 -17.81 -8.96 -27.10
N PHE A 191 -16.75 -8.50 -27.77
CA PHE A 191 -16.65 -8.65 -29.23
C PHE A 191 -16.45 -10.12 -29.67
N ILE A 192 -15.64 -10.88 -28.93
CA ILE A 192 -15.43 -12.31 -29.22
C ILE A 192 -16.72 -13.10 -29.01
N THR A 193 -17.50 -12.81 -27.96
CA THR A 193 -18.76 -13.51 -27.72
C THR A 193 -19.80 -13.16 -28.78
N ILE A 194 -19.94 -11.88 -29.16
CA ILE A 194 -20.85 -11.46 -30.23
C ILE A 194 -20.50 -12.15 -31.57
N LEU A 195 -19.21 -12.20 -31.94
CA LEU A 195 -18.76 -12.91 -33.15
C LEU A 195 -19.04 -14.41 -33.10
N SER A 196 -18.91 -15.05 -31.93
CA SER A 196 -19.23 -16.47 -31.80
C SER A 196 -20.74 -16.75 -32.00
N PHE A 197 -21.61 -15.90 -31.46
CA PHE A 197 -23.06 -16.04 -31.64
C PHE A 197 -23.49 -15.80 -33.09
N THR A 198 -22.90 -14.82 -33.79
CA THR A 198 -23.24 -14.56 -35.19
C THR A 198 -22.84 -15.71 -36.11
N VAL A 199 -21.68 -16.34 -35.87
CA VAL A 199 -21.25 -17.54 -36.62
C VAL A 199 -22.21 -18.72 -36.37
N ILE A 200 -22.58 -18.99 -35.11
CA ILE A 200 -23.54 -20.05 -34.77
C ILE A 200 -24.90 -19.79 -35.44
N TRP A 201 -25.37 -18.55 -35.42
CA TRP A 201 -26.63 -18.17 -36.05
C TRP A 201 -26.60 -18.34 -37.58
N LEU A 202 -25.51 -17.92 -38.24
CA LEU A 202 -25.31 -18.12 -39.68
C LEU A 202 -25.31 -19.60 -40.08
N VAL A 203 -24.63 -20.45 -39.30
CA VAL A 203 -24.65 -21.90 -39.53
C VAL A 203 -26.06 -22.49 -39.36
N SER A 204 -26.83 -22.00 -38.37
CA SER A 204 -28.21 -22.43 -38.14
C SER A 204 -29.15 -22.04 -39.29
N LEU A 205 -28.97 -20.84 -39.88
CA LEU A 205 -29.75 -20.41 -41.04
C LEU A 205 -29.47 -21.26 -42.28
N ASN A 206 -28.21 -21.62 -42.51
CA ASN A 206 -27.85 -22.44 -43.67
C ASN A 206 -28.44 -23.86 -43.57
N ASN A 207 -28.52 -24.42 -42.36
CA ASN A 207 -29.06 -25.77 -42.14
C ASN A 207 -30.60 -25.87 -42.28
N LYS A 208 -31.34 -24.76 -42.11
CA LYS A 208 -32.81 -24.77 -42.25
C LYS A 208 -33.30 -24.83 -43.71
N GLY A 209 -32.42 -24.61 -44.69
CA GLY A 209 -32.75 -24.69 -46.12
C GLY A 209 -32.96 -26.12 -46.65
N SER A 210 -32.54 -27.17 -45.93
CA SER A 210 -32.51 -28.54 -46.47
C SER A 210 -33.67 -29.45 -46.07
N HIS A 211 -34.66 -28.97 -45.32
CA HIS A 211 -35.84 -29.76 -44.95
C HIS A 211 -37.15 -29.20 -45.51
N ALA A 212 -37.20 -28.94 -46.82
CA ALA A 212 -38.46 -28.94 -47.55
C ALA A 212 -38.97 -30.38 -47.67
N LYS A 213 -39.57 -30.89 -46.59
CA LYS A 213 -40.22 -32.20 -46.54
C LYS A 213 -41.44 -32.15 -47.46
N LYS A 214 -41.40 -32.87 -48.59
CA LYS A 214 -42.58 -33.07 -49.45
C LYS A 214 -43.72 -33.64 -48.59
N PRO A 215 -44.94 -33.08 -48.65
CA PRO A 215 -46.08 -33.65 -47.95
C PRO A 215 -46.39 -35.03 -48.52
N ASN A 216 -46.24 -36.05 -47.69
CA ASN A 216 -46.67 -37.40 -48.02
C ASN A 216 -48.19 -37.43 -47.84
N LYS A 217 -48.93 -37.40 -48.95
CA LYS A 217 -50.36 -37.67 -48.99
C LYS A 217 -50.56 -39.19 -48.99
N GLY A 218 -51.33 -39.69 -48.03
CA GLY A 218 -51.97 -41.00 -48.12
C GLY A 218 -51.85 -41.86 -46.86
N GLN A 219 -52.94 -42.56 -46.56
CA GLN A 219 -53.18 -43.54 -45.49
C GLN A 219 -53.63 -42.88 -44.18
N ASP A 220 -54.94 -42.75 -43.88
CA ASP A 220 -56.07 -43.69 -43.99
C ASP A 220 -55.78 -45.10 -43.44
N GLU A 221 -56.73 -45.56 -42.62
CA GLU A 221 -56.91 -46.87 -41.94
C GLU A 221 -56.57 -46.87 -40.44
N LEU A 222 -57.59 -46.79 -39.57
CA LEU A 222 -58.51 -47.85 -39.07
C LEU A 222 -57.83 -48.83 -38.10
N GLU A 223 -58.38 -48.89 -36.87
CA GLU A 223 -58.45 -49.98 -35.88
C GLU A 223 -58.48 -49.31 -34.49
N ASN A 224 -59.61 -49.17 -33.79
CA ASN A 224 -60.53 -50.20 -33.30
C ASN A 224 -59.80 -51.35 -32.61
N TYR A 225 -59.64 -51.31 -31.29
CA TYR A 225 -59.77 -52.49 -30.44
C TYR A 225 -59.96 -52.10 -28.96
N ASP A 226 -60.92 -52.79 -28.35
CA ASP A 226 -61.46 -52.69 -27.00
C ASP A 226 -60.43 -52.76 -25.86
N SER A 227 -60.74 -52.06 -24.75
CA SER A 227 -60.86 -52.63 -23.39
C SER A 227 -61.48 -51.62 -22.43
#